data_AF-A0A967YRH7-F1
#
_entry.id   AF-A0A967YRH7-F1
#
_cell.length_a   1.000
_cell.length_b   1.000
_cell.length_c   1.000
_cell.angle_alpha   90.00
_cell.angle_beta   90.00
_cell.angle_gamma   90.00
#
_symmetry.space_group_name_H-M   'P 1'
#
loop_
_entity.id
_entity.type
_entity.pdbx_description
1 polymer ?
#
loop_
_entity_poly.entity_id
_entity_poly.type
_entity_poly.pdbx_seq_one_letter_code
_entity_poly.pdbx_strand_id
1 'polypeptide(L)' 'KLPPLPFITNAYDAAAVIGLAAYAAKVKGLPLTSKNIRDNLRAVANPPGEIIQPGEFKKAFDLLKAGKKINYEGAAGS' A
#
# COMPACT_ATOMS: atom_id res chain seq x y z
N LYS A 1 6.84 -27.62 -3.87
CA LYS A 1 7.60 -26.54 -3.19
C LYS A 1 7.99 -25.55 -4.28
N LEU A 2 7.28 -24.43 -4.43
CA LEU A 2 7.63 -23.42 -5.43
C LEU A 2 9.03 -22.85 -5.08
N PRO A 3 9.90 -22.61 -6.07
CA PRO A 3 11.20 -22.02 -5.81
C PRO A 3 11.01 -20.64 -5.17
N PRO A 4 11.79 -20.27 -4.14
CA PRO A 4 11.75 -18.91 -3.61
C PRO A 4 12.39 -18.02 -4.67
N LEU A 5 11.55 -17.42 -5.51
CA LEU A 5 12.00 -16.44 -6.48
C LEU A 5 12.11 -15.11 -5.72
N PRO A 6 13.33 -14.57 -5.49
CA PRO A 6 13.55 -13.37 -4.67
C PRO A 6 12.86 -12.12 -5.22
N PHE A 7 12.31 -12.17 -6.42
CA PHE A 7 11.63 -11.06 -7.07
C PHE A 7 10.09 -11.09 -6.97
N ILE A 8 9.47 -12.23 -6.63
CA ILE A 8 8.01 -12.31 -6.55
C ILE A 8 7.49 -11.46 -5.39
N THR A 9 8.14 -11.56 -4.23
CA THR A 9 7.75 -10.81 -3.03
C THR A 9 7.87 -9.31 -3.23
N ASN A 10 8.98 -8.86 -3.83
CA ASN A 10 9.22 -7.45 -4.14
C ASN A 10 8.22 -6.89 -5.17
N ALA A 11 7.92 -7.66 -6.22
CA ALA A 11 6.93 -7.27 -7.23
C ALA A 11 5.51 -7.21 -6.64
N TYR A 12 5.18 -8.14 -5.74
CA TYR A 12 3.92 -8.16 -5.02
C TYR A 12 3.78 -6.92 -4.12
N ASP A 13 4.80 -6.62 -3.31
CA ASP A 13 4.81 -5.46 -2.42
C ASP A 13 4.71 -4.15 -3.20
N ALA A 14 5.41 -4.03 -4.34
CA ALA A 14 5.28 -2.87 -5.20
C ALA A 14 3.85 -2.69 -5.74
N ALA A 15 3.21 -3.76 -6.22
CA ALA A 15 1.84 -3.71 -6.71
C ALA A 15 0.84 -3.37 -5.59
N ALA A 16 1.03 -3.94 -4.40
CA ALA A 16 0.23 -3.66 -3.21
C ALA A 16 0.28 -2.18 -2.83
N VAL A 17 1.49 -1.62 -2.72
CA VAL A 17 1.71 -0.21 -2.36
C VAL A 17 1.12 0.73 -3.40
N ILE A 18 1.27 0.44 -4.69
CA ILE A 18 0.66 1.23 -5.78
C ILE A 18 -0.86 1.21 -5.68
N GLY A 19 -1.46 0.04 -5.46
CA GLY A 19 -2.91 -0.11 -5.29
C GLY A 19 -3.44 0.66 -4.08
N LEU A 20 -2.76 0.58 -2.94
CA LEU A 20 -3.09 1.34 -1.74
C LEU A 20 -2.95 2.85 -1.95
N ALA A 21 -1.91 3.31 -2.64
CA ALA A 21 -1.71 4.73 -2.93
C ALA A 21 -2.79 5.28 -3.88
N ALA A 22 -3.18 4.50 -4.89
CA ALA A 22 -4.30 4.85 -5.77
C ALA A 22 -5.62 4.92 -4.99
N TYR A 23 -5.86 3.96 -4.09
CA TYR A 23 -7.03 3.98 -3.23
C TYR A 23 -7.03 5.19 -2.30
N ALA A 24 -5.91 5.51 -1.66
CA ALA A 24 -5.75 6.68 -0.81
C ALA A 24 -6.04 7.98 -1.58
N ALA A 25 -5.56 8.11 -2.82
CA ALA A 25 -5.87 9.26 -3.67
C ALA A 25 -7.38 9.34 -3.98
N LYS A 26 -8.02 8.21 -4.29
CA LYS A 26 -9.47 8.15 -4.54
C LYS A 26 -10.28 8.58 -3.31
N VAL A 27 -9.93 8.12 -2.12
CA VAL A 27 -10.65 8.49 -0.88
C VAL A 27 -10.48 9.98 -0.56
N LYS A 28 -9.34 10.58 -0.93
CA LYS A 28 -9.10 12.03 -0.82
C LYS A 28 -9.83 12.86 -1.90
N GLY A 29 -10.60 12.24 -2.79
CA GLY A 29 -11.26 12.92 -3.90
C GLY A 29 -10.31 13.43 -4.99
N LEU A 30 -9.07 12.93 -5.02
CA LEU A 30 -8.08 13.33 -6.02
C LEU A 30 -8.26 12.51 -7.31
N PRO A 31 -8.06 13.12 -8.49
CA PRO A 31 -8.06 12.37 -9.74
C PRO A 31 -6.93 11.35 -9.75
N LEU A 32 -7.19 10.15 -10.29
CA LEU A 32 -6.23 9.04 -10.38
C LEU A 32 -5.19 9.30 -11.46
N THR A 33 -4.31 10.27 -11.22
CA THR A 33 -3.16 10.60 -12.06
C THR A 33 -1.89 9.97 -11.49
N SER A 34 -0.91 9.70 -12.35
CA SER A 34 0.40 9.21 -11.93
C SER A 34 1.07 10.12 -10.90
N LYS A 35 0.87 11.44 -11.00
CA LYS A 35 1.33 12.42 -9.98
C LYS A 35 0.68 12.17 -8.62
N ASN A 36 -0.65 12.07 -8.56
CA ASN A 36 -1.36 11.91 -7.28
C ASN A 36 -1.08 10.54 -6.64
N ILE A 37 -0.94 9.48 -7.44
CA ILE A 37 -0.56 8.15 -6.92
C ILE A 37 0.85 8.22 -6.33
N ARG A 38 1.82 8.77 -7.09
CA ARG A 38 3.21 8.96 -6.63
C ARG A 38 3.28 9.72 -5.32
N ASP A 39 2.52 10.82 -5.21
CA ASP A 39 2.53 11.67 -4.02
C ASP A 39 1.89 10.97 -2.81
N ASN A 40 1.06 9.92 -3.01
CA ASN A 40 0.48 9.11 -1.94
C ASN A 40 1.26 7.83 -1.61
N LEU A 41 2.25 7.41 -2.41
CA LEU A 41 3.06 6.21 -2.12
C LEU A 41 3.69 6.27 -0.72
N ARG A 42 4.28 7.42 -0.36
CA ARG A 42 4.87 7.62 0.97
C ARG A 42 3.83 7.71 2.09
N ALA A 43 2.58 8.01 1.78
CA ALA A 43 1.53 8.13 2.79
C ALA A 43 0.95 6.77 3.20
N VAL A 44 1.17 5.72 2.40
CA VAL A 44 0.64 4.37 2.63
C VAL A 44 1.70 3.35 3.04
N ALA A 45 2.98 3.66 2.86
CA ALA A 45 4.10 2.73 3.07
C ALA A 45 5.21 3.31 3.96
N ASN A 46 4.90 4.33 4.76
CA ASN A 46 5.81 4.84 5.78
C ASN A 46 5.05 5.16 7.07
N PRO A 47 5.73 5.09 8.22
CA PRO A 47 5.20 5.63 9.46
C PRO A 47 4.98 7.15 9.36
N PRO A 48 4.05 7.74 10.12
CA PRO A 48 3.19 7.11 11.13
C PRO A 48 1.90 6.51 10.53
N GLY A 49 1.44 5.37 11.04
CA GLY A 49 0.21 4.71 10.60
C GLY A 49 0.04 3.33 11.22
N GLU A 50 -1.13 2.72 11.05
CA GLU A 50 -1.36 1.34 11.47
C GLU A 50 -0.65 0.38 10.51
N ILE A 51 0.11 -0.56 11.06
CA ILE A 51 0.86 -1.55 10.26
C ILE A 51 -0.14 -2.46 9.54
N ILE A 52 0.08 -2.61 8.24
CA ILE A 52 -0.68 -3.48 7.35
C ILE A 52 0.28 -4.46 6.70
N GLN A 53 0.01 -5.74 6.88
CA GLN A 53 0.77 -6.82 6.26
C GLN A 53 0.11 -7.33 4.96
N PRO A 54 0.85 -8.08 4.12
CA PRO A 54 0.28 -8.80 2.99
C PRO A 54 -0.95 -9.63 3.40
N GLY A 55 -2.09 -9.40 2.74
CA GLY A 55 -3.35 -10.08 3.06
C GLY A 55 -4.31 -9.25 3.93
N GLU A 56 -3.85 -8.18 4.58
CA GLU A 56 -4.69 -7.28 5.40
C GLU A 56 -5.31 -6.11 4.60
N PHE A 57 -5.45 -6.26 3.27
CA PHE A 57 -5.94 -5.18 2.39
C PHE A 57 -7.33 -4.66 2.75
N LYS A 58 -8.23 -5.53 3.25
CA LYS A 58 -9.56 -5.11 3.69
C LYS A 58 -9.46 -4.07 4.81
N LYS A 59 -8.63 -4.36 5.81
CA LYS A 59 -8.33 -3.45 6.92
C LYS A 59 -7.70 -2.15 6.41
N ALA A 60 -6.75 -2.25 5.49
CA ALA A 60 -6.12 -1.09 4.88
C ALA A 60 -7.14 -0.17 4.17
N PHE A 61 -8.06 -0.74 3.40
CA PHE A 61 -9.10 0.04 2.73
C PHE A 61 -10.06 0.68 3.72
N ASP A 62 -10.45 -0.02 4.78
CA ASP A 62 -11.36 0.52 5.79
C ASP A 62 -10.70 1.67 6.59
N LEU A 63 -9.41 1.55 6.91
CA LEU A 63 -8.63 2.63 7.53
C LEU A 63 -8.48 3.83 6.60
N LEU A 64 -8.15 3.60 5.33
CA LEU A 64 -8.04 4.67 4.34
C LEU A 64 -9.38 5.40 4.15
N LYS A 65 -10.51 4.67 4.07
CA LYS A 65 -11.87 5.23 4.05
C LYS A 65 -12.17 6.08 5.27
N ALA A 66 -11.73 5.64 6.45
CA ALA A 66 -11.87 6.38 7.70
C ALA A 66 -10.92 7.59 7.80
N GLY A 67 -10.10 7.86 6.78
CA GLY A 67 -9.12 8.94 6.78
C GLY A 67 -7.91 8.68 7.68
N LYS A 68 -7.71 7.45 8.13
CA LYS A 68 -6.56 7.05 8.96
C LYS A 68 -5.33 6.78 8.10
N LYS A 69 -4.15 6.98 8.69
CA LYS A 69 -2.86 6.65 8.07
C LYS A 69 -2.58 5.16 8.23
N ILE A 70 -1.99 4.56 7.20
CA ILE A 70 -1.55 3.17 7.19
C ILE A 70 -0.05 3.11 6.90
N ASN A 71 0.59 2.06 7.36
CA ASN A 71 1.98 1.72 7.07
C ASN A 71 2.02 0.30 6.52
N TYR A 72 2.02 0.15 5.19
CA TYR A 72 2.19 -1.16 4.56
C TYR A 72 3.63 -1.62 4.74
N GLU A 73 3.79 -2.73 5.46
CA GLU A 73 5.06 -3.42 5.63
C GLU A 73 5.00 -4.73 4.84
N GLY A 74 5.72 -4.75 3.73
CA GLY A 74 5.76 -5.87 2.81
C GLY A 74 6.57 -7.06 3.33
N ALA A 75 6.37 -8.22 2.72
CA ALA A 75 7.10 -9.44 3.06
C ALA A 75 8.58 -9.41 2.65
N ALA A 76 9.00 -8.46 1.81
CA ALA A 76 10.41 -8.24 1.49
C ALA A 76 11.19 -7.47 2.57
N GLY A 77 10.51 -6.94 3.59
CA GLY A 77 11.10 -6.17 4.69
C GLY A 77 11.41 -6.96 5.95
N SER A 78 11.39 -8.31 5.90
CA SER A 78 11.78 -9.20 7.01
C SER A 78 12.92 -10.13 6.61
#